data_AF-A0AAT9FLC5-F1
#
_entry.id   AF-A0AAT9FLC5-F1
#
_cell.length_a   1.000
_cell.length_b   1.000
_cell.length_c   1.000
_cell.angle_alpha   90.00
_cell.angle_beta   90.00
_cell.angle_gamma   90.00
#
_symmetry.space_group_name_H-M   'P 1'
#
loop_
_entity.id
_entity.type
_entity.pdbx_description
1 polymer ?
#
loop_
_entity_poly.entity_id
_entity_poly.type
_entity_poly.pdbx_seq_one_letter_code
_entity_poly.pdbx_strand_id
1 'polypeptide(L)'
;MKMTHYRRANGFTLIEIITVISIIAVLATMTVGGFGYFKRVAAENRTRVLIAGVSRGLDEYRSDYGFFPSGNGEEGSSEQVYIALYGDGALAIDSNSHAVTIVAEPDGKPDEGQDVYMGVLNPELKGSQRNVELIDGYYAIVDAWGNEIRYQNPGEMNPGDDFDLWSYGPDLEGGPRGSEDYNADDITNW
;
A
#
# COMPACT_ATOMS: atom_id res chain seq x y z
N MET A 1 2.01 74.66 18.71
CA MET A 1 1.48 73.53 19.50
C MET A 1 0.49 72.78 18.61
N LYS A 2 0.88 71.62 18.04
CA LYS A 2 0.02 70.83 17.13
C LYS A 2 -0.84 69.88 17.97
N MET A 3 -2.16 69.99 17.90
CA MET A 3 -3.09 69.00 18.48
C MET A 3 -3.26 67.84 17.50
N THR A 4 -2.84 66.63 17.91
CA THR A 4 -3.10 65.40 17.18
C THR A 4 -4.50 64.88 17.52
N HIS A 5 -5.40 64.88 16.54
CA HIS A 5 -6.73 64.27 16.68
C HIS A 5 -6.62 62.74 16.68
N TYR A 6 -6.86 62.11 17.83
CA TYR A 6 -7.06 60.66 17.88
C TYR A 6 -8.39 60.31 17.21
N ARG A 7 -8.33 59.75 16.00
CA ARG A 7 -9.49 59.12 15.37
C ARG A 7 -9.94 57.97 16.25
N ARG A 8 -11.20 58.00 16.73
CA ARG A 8 -11.83 56.83 17.36
C ARG A 8 -11.93 55.74 16.30
N ALA A 9 -11.16 54.68 16.46
CA ALA A 9 -11.41 53.44 15.74
C ALA A 9 -12.70 52.85 16.31
N ASN A 10 -13.68 52.57 15.44
CA ASN A 10 -14.87 51.85 15.85
C ASN A 10 -14.45 50.42 16.20
N GLY A 11 -14.66 50.01 17.45
CA GLY A 11 -14.42 48.64 17.90
C GLY A 11 -15.54 47.69 17.47
N PHE A 12 -15.22 46.41 17.33
CA PHE A 12 -16.21 45.36 17.05
C PHE A 12 -17.22 45.23 18.19
N THR A 13 -18.47 45.00 17.85
CA THR A 13 -19.53 44.77 18.82
C THR A 13 -19.50 43.33 19.34
N LEU A 14 -19.96 43.12 20.58
CA LEU A 14 -20.08 41.77 21.15
C LEU A 14 -20.98 40.86 20.30
N ILE A 15 -22.03 41.42 19.70
CA ILE A 15 -22.97 40.66 18.87
C ILE A 15 -22.32 40.18 17.56
N GLU A 16 -21.44 40.97 16.95
CA GLU A 16 -20.69 40.54 15.76
C GLU A 16 -19.78 39.36 16.08
N ILE A 17 -19.04 39.42 17.19
CA ILE A 17 -18.14 38.34 17.57
C ILE A 17 -18.92 37.07 17.95
N ILE A 18 -20.04 37.20 18.66
CA ILE A 18 -20.87 36.03 19.02
C ILE A 18 -21.49 35.38 17.77
N THR A 19 -21.95 36.19 16.80
CA THR A 19 -22.53 35.66 15.55
C THR A 19 -21.47 34.99 14.68
N VAL A 20 -20.25 35.54 14.63
CA VAL A 20 -19.14 34.92 13.90
C VAL A 20 -18.73 33.59 14.55
N ILE A 21 -18.60 33.55 15.88
CA ILE A 21 -18.26 32.32 16.60
C ILE A 21 -19.37 31.27 16.44
N SER A 22 -20.65 31.67 16.43
CA SER A 22 -21.75 30.72 16.22
C SER A 22 -21.77 30.14 14.81
N ILE A 23 -21.53 30.96 13.78
CA ILE A 23 -21.42 30.49 12.39
C ILE A 23 -20.21 29.56 12.24
N ILE A 24 -19.04 29.92 12.80
CA ILE A 24 -17.85 29.07 12.77
C ILE A 24 -18.10 27.74 13.49
N ALA A 25 -18.76 27.74 14.65
CA ALA A 25 -19.07 26.51 15.38
C ALA A 25 -19.96 25.56 14.55
N VAL A 26 -20.99 26.08 13.87
CA VAL A 26 -21.85 25.27 13.00
C VAL A 26 -21.10 24.75 11.76
N LEU A 27 -20.26 25.57 11.12
CA LEU A 27 -19.49 25.13 9.95
C LEU A 27 -18.39 24.12 10.34
N ALA A 28 -17.79 24.28 11.52
CA ALA A 28 -16.76 23.37 12.02
C ALA A 28 -17.30 21.95 12.20
N THR A 29 -18.53 21.77 12.69
CA THR A 29 -19.10 20.43 12.89
C THR A 29 -19.38 19.70 11.57
N MET A 30 -19.84 20.41 10.54
CA MET A 30 -20.11 19.81 9.23
C MET A 30 -18.83 19.38 8.49
N THR A 31 -17.71 20.06 8.74
CA THR A 31 -16.45 19.84 8.01
C THR A 31 -15.74 18.55 8.43
N VAL A 32 -15.89 18.10 9.68
CA VAL A 32 -15.12 16.96 10.23
C VAL A 32 -15.62 15.60 9.73
N GLY A 33 -16.91 15.47 9.36
CA GLY A 33 -17.53 14.16 9.09
C GLY A 33 -17.05 13.43 7.81
N GLY A 34 -16.50 14.14 6.82
CA GLY A 34 -16.13 13.53 5.52
C GLY A 34 -14.70 12.97 5.44
N PHE A 35 -13.80 13.39 6.33
CA PHE A 35 -12.35 13.18 6.16
C PHE A 35 -11.93 11.71 6.24
N GLY A 36 -12.57 10.92 7.11
CA GLY A 36 -12.27 9.48 7.25
C GLY A 36 -12.67 8.66 6.02
N TYR A 37 -13.82 8.98 5.42
CA TYR A 37 -14.31 8.28 4.23
C TYR A 37 -13.37 8.48 3.03
N PHE A 38 -12.94 9.72 2.76
CA PHE A 38 -12.03 10.00 1.65
C PHE A 38 -10.66 9.33 1.83
N LYS A 39 -10.17 9.21 3.06
CA LYS A 39 -8.94 8.46 3.35
C LYS A 39 -9.08 6.97 3.00
N ARG A 40 -10.20 6.34 3.35
CA ARG A 40 -10.45 4.93 3.03
C ARG A 40 -10.51 4.70 1.53
N VAL A 41 -11.28 5.52 0.81
CA VAL A 41 -11.40 5.42 -0.66
C VAL A 41 -10.05 5.65 -1.34
N ALA A 42 -9.23 6.59 -0.85
CA ALA A 42 -7.90 6.81 -1.39
C ALA A 42 -6.96 5.63 -1.15
N ALA A 43 -7.01 5.02 0.05
CA ALA A 43 -6.22 3.84 0.38
C ALA A 43 -6.60 2.64 -0.50
N GLU A 44 -7.90 2.37 -0.62
CA GLU A 44 -8.45 1.29 -1.46
C GLU A 44 -8.01 1.42 -2.93
N ASN A 45 -8.14 2.61 -3.51
CA ASN A 45 -7.69 2.85 -4.89
C ASN A 45 -6.18 2.70 -5.05
N ARG A 46 -5.39 3.11 -4.05
CA ARG A 46 -3.95 2.95 -4.08
C ARG A 46 -3.53 1.49 -4.01
N THR A 47 -4.15 0.71 -3.12
CA THR A 47 -3.90 -0.73 -3.01
C THR A 47 -4.29 -1.46 -4.28
N ARG A 48 -5.40 -1.10 -4.94
CA ARG A 48 -5.76 -1.63 -6.27
C ARG A 48 -4.68 -1.38 -7.32
N VAL A 49 -4.15 -0.16 -7.37
CA VAL A 49 -3.07 0.19 -8.30
C VAL A 49 -1.78 -0.57 -7.97
N LEU A 50 -1.48 -0.74 -6.68
CA LEU A 50 -0.34 -1.53 -6.24
C LEU A 50 -0.47 -2.99 -6.70
N ILE A 51 -1.60 -3.64 -6.41
CA ILE A 51 -1.86 -5.04 -6.79
C ILE A 51 -1.79 -5.21 -8.31
N ALA A 52 -2.44 -4.34 -9.08
CA ALA A 52 -2.35 -4.39 -10.54
C ALA A 52 -0.92 -4.18 -11.06
N GLY A 53 -0.14 -3.32 -10.40
CA GLY A 53 1.26 -3.09 -10.69
C GLY A 53 2.13 -4.32 -10.42
N VAL A 54 1.93 -4.96 -9.26
CA VAL A 54 2.63 -6.18 -8.85
C VAL A 54 2.28 -7.32 -9.79
N SER A 55 1.00 -7.51 -10.12
CA SER A 55 0.58 -8.55 -11.08
C SER A 55 1.27 -8.39 -12.43
N ARG A 56 1.27 -7.18 -12.99
CA ARG A 56 1.98 -6.90 -14.25
C ARG A 56 3.49 -7.11 -14.14
N GLY A 57 4.09 -6.69 -13.03
CA GLY A 57 5.52 -6.90 -12.78
C GLY A 57 5.87 -8.38 -12.72
N LEU A 58 5.01 -9.20 -12.11
CA LEU A 58 5.18 -10.66 -12.05
C LEU A 58 5.07 -11.30 -13.43
N ASP A 59 4.12 -10.85 -14.26
CA ASP A 59 4.00 -11.31 -15.65
C ASP A 59 5.27 -10.99 -16.46
N GLU A 60 5.81 -9.78 -16.32
CA GLU A 60 7.07 -9.35 -16.94
C GLU A 60 8.25 -10.18 -16.42
N TYR A 61 8.37 -10.37 -15.10
CA TYR A 61 9.39 -11.20 -14.48
C TYR A 61 9.36 -12.64 -15.00
N ARG A 62 8.17 -13.26 -15.07
CA ARG A 62 8.00 -14.60 -15.62
C ARG A 62 8.37 -14.66 -17.10
N SER A 63 8.09 -13.61 -17.87
CA SER A 63 8.48 -13.53 -19.28
C SER A 63 10.00 -13.57 -19.44
N ASP A 64 10.74 -12.93 -18.54
CA ASP A 64 12.20 -12.80 -18.62
C ASP A 64 12.93 -14.01 -18.00
N TYR A 65 12.47 -14.49 -16.85
CA TYR A 65 13.13 -15.55 -16.06
C TYR A 65 12.49 -16.94 -16.21
N GLY A 66 11.25 -17.01 -16.71
CA GLY A 66 10.55 -18.27 -16.99
C GLY A 66 9.82 -18.90 -15.80
N PHE A 67 9.85 -18.30 -14.61
CA PHE A 67 9.17 -18.78 -13.41
C PHE A 67 8.61 -17.63 -12.59
N PHE A 68 7.60 -17.91 -11.74
CA PHE A 68 7.12 -16.98 -10.74
C PHE A 68 7.88 -17.18 -9.42
N PRO A 69 8.01 -16.12 -8.59
CA PRO A 69 8.42 -16.27 -7.19
C PRO A 69 7.53 -17.28 -6.47
N SER A 70 8.07 -17.98 -5.47
CA SER A 70 7.24 -18.87 -4.64
C SER A 70 6.59 -18.10 -3.50
N GLY A 71 5.39 -18.52 -3.11
CA GLY A 71 4.62 -17.95 -2.02
C GLY A 71 3.55 -18.91 -1.54
N ASN A 72 3.29 -18.91 -0.24
CA ASN A 72 2.36 -19.84 0.41
C ASN A 72 1.06 -19.18 0.90
N GLY A 73 0.86 -17.88 0.63
CA GLY A 73 -0.31 -17.14 1.09
C GLY A 73 -0.28 -16.69 2.55
N GLU A 74 0.82 -16.94 3.28
CA GLU A 74 0.97 -16.60 4.71
C GLU A 74 1.74 -15.28 4.91
N GLU A 75 2.03 -14.94 6.16
CA GLU A 75 2.97 -13.86 6.53
C GLU A 75 4.35 -14.08 5.91
N GLY A 76 4.92 -13.01 5.35
CA GLY A 76 6.17 -13.03 4.59
C GLY A 76 6.07 -13.61 3.19
N SER A 77 4.90 -14.05 2.73
CA SER A 77 4.75 -14.63 1.40
C SER A 77 5.07 -13.67 0.24
N SER A 78 5.09 -12.35 0.52
CA SER A 78 5.45 -11.32 -0.46
C SER A 78 6.96 -11.06 -0.59
N GLU A 79 7.82 -11.68 0.22
CA GLU A 79 9.27 -11.42 0.22
C GLU A 79 9.94 -11.74 -1.12
N GLN A 80 9.69 -12.93 -1.69
CA GLN A 80 10.28 -13.27 -2.99
C GLN A 80 9.71 -12.40 -4.12
N VAL A 81 8.48 -11.91 -3.97
CA VAL A 81 7.89 -10.95 -4.93
C VAL A 81 8.63 -9.62 -4.85
N TYR A 82 8.96 -9.15 -3.66
CA TYR A 82 9.79 -7.95 -3.49
C TYR A 82 11.15 -8.12 -4.17
N ILE A 83 11.86 -9.21 -3.89
CA ILE A 83 13.18 -9.51 -4.50
C ILE A 83 13.07 -9.50 -6.03
N ALA A 84 12.08 -10.23 -6.57
CA ALA A 84 11.87 -10.36 -8.01
C ALA A 84 11.55 -9.03 -8.71
N LEU A 85 10.71 -8.19 -8.09
CA LEU A 85 10.19 -6.98 -8.75
C LEU A 85 11.03 -5.73 -8.49
N TYR A 86 11.72 -5.67 -7.36
CA TYR A 86 12.61 -4.57 -7.01
C TYR A 86 14.07 -4.83 -7.37
N GLY A 87 14.43 -6.09 -7.66
CA GLY A 87 15.78 -6.50 -8.04
C GLY A 87 16.78 -6.44 -6.88
N ASP A 88 16.31 -6.53 -5.64
CA ASP A 88 17.11 -6.48 -4.42
C ASP A 88 17.28 -7.91 -3.89
N GLY A 89 18.46 -8.49 -4.05
CA GLY A 89 18.70 -9.92 -3.90
C GLY A 89 18.49 -10.70 -5.21
N ALA A 90 18.46 -12.03 -5.11
CA ALA A 90 18.31 -12.89 -6.27
C ALA A 90 17.57 -14.18 -5.95
N LEU A 91 16.77 -14.65 -6.92
CA LEU A 91 16.06 -15.92 -6.88
C LEU A 91 16.68 -16.91 -7.87
N ALA A 92 16.66 -18.19 -7.51
CA ALA A 92 16.99 -19.28 -8.42
C ALA A 92 15.96 -20.39 -8.29
N ILE A 93 15.67 -21.05 -9.40
CA ILE A 93 14.86 -22.27 -9.45
C ILE A 93 15.77 -23.50 -9.49
N ASP A 94 15.54 -24.44 -8.57
CA ASP A 94 16.23 -25.72 -8.58
C ASP A 94 15.71 -26.61 -9.72
N SER A 95 16.62 -27.09 -10.57
CA SER A 95 16.24 -27.82 -11.80
C SER A 95 15.56 -29.16 -11.55
N ASN A 96 15.67 -29.74 -10.36
CA ASN A 96 15.09 -31.05 -10.04
C ASN A 96 13.74 -30.90 -9.33
N SER A 97 13.70 -30.10 -8.26
CA SER A 97 12.55 -29.91 -7.39
C SER A 97 11.61 -28.81 -7.88
N HIS A 98 12.04 -27.97 -8.82
CA HIS A 98 11.32 -26.76 -9.26
C HIS A 98 11.03 -25.79 -8.11
N ALA A 99 11.75 -25.92 -6.99
CA ALA A 99 11.65 -25.02 -5.86
C ALA A 99 12.38 -23.71 -6.18
N VAL A 100 11.72 -22.58 -5.92
CA VAL A 100 12.32 -21.25 -6.02
C VAL A 100 12.89 -20.88 -4.66
N THR A 101 14.16 -20.50 -4.62
CA THR A 101 14.88 -20.16 -3.40
C THR A 101 15.60 -18.84 -3.54
N ILE A 102 15.71 -18.12 -2.42
CA ILE A 102 16.55 -16.93 -2.29
C ILE A 102 18.01 -17.39 -2.30
N VAL A 103 18.80 -16.89 -3.24
CA VAL A 103 20.24 -17.18 -3.37
C VAL A 103 21.12 -15.98 -3.03
N ALA A 104 20.53 -14.79 -2.98
CA ALA A 104 21.12 -13.59 -2.39
C ALA A 104 20.04 -12.86 -1.60
N GLU A 105 20.35 -12.55 -0.33
CA GLU A 105 19.44 -11.89 0.59
C GLU A 105 19.28 -10.40 0.24
N PRO A 106 18.07 -9.84 0.34
CA PRO A 106 17.82 -8.42 0.09
C PRO A 106 18.47 -7.53 1.15
N ASP A 107 19.01 -6.37 0.74
CA ASP A 107 19.62 -5.36 1.61
C ASP A 107 18.86 -4.02 1.65
N GLY A 108 17.78 -3.90 0.88
CA GLY A 108 16.94 -2.71 0.72
C GLY A 108 17.22 -1.93 -0.56
N LYS A 109 18.14 -2.39 -1.43
CA LYS A 109 18.53 -1.69 -2.65
C LYS A 109 18.66 -2.66 -3.83
N PRO A 110 18.35 -2.23 -5.06
CA PRO A 110 18.53 -3.09 -6.22
C PRO A 110 20.01 -3.46 -6.42
N ASP A 111 20.25 -4.74 -6.66
CA ASP A 111 21.58 -5.30 -6.93
C ASP A 111 22.03 -5.02 -8.37
N GLU A 112 23.34 -4.89 -8.56
CA GLU A 112 23.91 -4.67 -9.88
C GLU A 112 23.63 -5.86 -10.81
N GLY A 113 22.95 -5.60 -11.94
CA GLY A 113 22.63 -6.61 -12.93
C GLY A 113 21.30 -7.33 -12.71
N GLN A 114 20.52 -6.97 -11.68
CA GLN A 114 19.11 -7.35 -11.57
C GLN A 114 18.21 -6.31 -12.23
N ASP A 115 17.14 -6.77 -12.86
CA ASP A 115 16.15 -5.89 -13.49
C ASP A 115 15.15 -5.35 -12.44
N VAL A 116 14.80 -4.07 -12.56
CA VAL A 116 13.84 -3.41 -11.67
C VAL A 116 12.52 -3.21 -12.41
N TYR A 117 11.55 -4.08 -12.12
CA TYR A 117 10.20 -4.02 -12.70
C TYR A 117 9.33 -2.97 -12.00
N MET A 118 9.53 -2.77 -10.70
CA MET A 118 8.73 -1.86 -9.88
C MET A 118 9.57 -0.99 -8.94
N GLY A 119 10.06 0.14 -9.44
CA GLY A 119 10.78 1.13 -8.59
C GLY A 119 9.94 1.74 -7.45
N VAL A 120 8.60 1.60 -7.50
CA VAL A 120 7.70 2.02 -6.41
C VAL A 120 7.76 1.11 -5.17
N LEU A 121 8.46 -0.03 -5.25
CA LEU A 121 8.73 -0.91 -4.12
C LEU A 121 9.96 -0.48 -3.32
N ASN A 122 10.54 0.69 -3.60
CA ASN A 122 11.67 1.20 -2.84
C ASN A 122 11.32 1.38 -1.33
N PRO A 123 12.01 0.66 -0.40
CA PRO A 123 11.73 0.72 1.04
C PRO A 123 12.08 2.08 1.69
N GLU A 124 12.85 2.93 0.99
CA GLU A 124 13.14 4.30 1.43
C GLU A 124 11.90 5.22 1.30
N LEU A 125 10.90 4.87 0.48
CA LEU A 125 9.67 5.65 0.33
C LEU A 125 8.90 5.71 1.65
N LYS A 126 8.38 6.89 2.00
CA LYS A 126 7.65 7.14 3.26
C LYS A 126 6.25 7.69 3.03
N GLY A 127 5.42 7.63 4.08
CA GLY A 127 4.05 8.13 4.07
C GLY A 127 3.20 7.47 2.99
N SER A 128 2.43 8.27 2.25
CA SER A 128 1.52 7.79 1.20
C SER A 128 2.19 7.27 -0.07
N GLN A 129 3.52 7.16 -0.12
CA GLN A 129 4.26 6.54 -1.23
C GLN A 129 4.90 5.19 -0.85
N ARG A 130 4.95 4.85 0.44
CA ARG A 130 5.52 3.61 0.96
C ARG A 130 4.69 2.40 0.52
N ASN A 131 5.30 1.44 -0.17
CA ASN A 131 4.68 0.16 -0.53
C ASN A 131 5.48 -1.06 -0.02
N VAL A 132 6.57 -0.84 0.72
CA VAL A 132 7.39 -1.90 1.32
C VAL A 132 7.75 -1.53 2.75
N GLU A 133 7.79 -2.53 3.63
CA GLU A 133 8.21 -2.39 5.02
C GLU A 133 9.06 -3.60 5.44
N LEU A 134 10.09 -3.37 6.27
CA LEU A 134 10.89 -4.45 6.85
C LEU A 134 10.15 -4.97 8.09
N ILE A 135 9.64 -6.20 8.02
CA ILE A 135 8.84 -6.85 9.05
C ILE A 135 9.57 -8.13 9.45
N ASP A 136 9.87 -8.29 10.74
CA ASP A 136 10.50 -9.50 11.30
C ASP A 136 11.74 -10.03 10.54
N GLY A 137 12.45 -9.15 9.85
CA GLY A 137 13.69 -9.45 9.13
C GLY A 137 13.54 -9.64 7.62
N TYR A 138 12.33 -9.64 7.07
CA TYR A 138 12.05 -9.73 5.63
C TYR A 138 11.40 -8.45 5.09
N TYR A 139 11.60 -8.16 3.81
CA TYR A 139 10.94 -7.03 3.14
C TYR A 139 9.57 -7.47 2.61
N ALA A 140 8.51 -6.98 3.25
CA ALA A 140 7.14 -7.25 2.88
C ALA A 140 6.58 -6.14 2.00
N ILE A 141 5.84 -6.50 0.95
CA ILE A 141 5.05 -5.52 0.21
C ILE A 141 3.82 -5.19 1.04
N VAL A 142 3.59 -3.91 1.30
CA VAL A 142 2.49 -3.42 2.14
C VAL A 142 1.49 -2.61 1.33
N ASP A 143 0.23 -2.76 1.68
CA ASP A 143 -0.87 -1.98 1.12
C ASP A 143 -0.90 -0.53 1.65
N ALA A 144 -1.93 0.22 1.25
CA ALA A 144 -2.07 1.62 1.64
C ALA A 144 -2.40 1.84 3.13
N TRP A 145 -2.84 0.80 3.85
CA TRP A 145 -3.05 0.80 5.29
C TRP A 145 -1.78 0.40 6.06
N GLY A 146 -0.79 -0.17 5.36
CA GLY A 146 0.47 -0.64 5.92
C GLY A 146 0.43 -2.13 6.31
N ASN A 147 -0.59 -2.85 5.87
CA ASN A 147 -0.71 -4.28 6.09
C ASN A 147 0.02 -5.01 4.97
N GLU A 148 0.69 -6.11 5.30
CA GLU A 148 1.33 -6.95 4.28
C GLU A 148 0.27 -7.54 3.33
N ILE A 149 0.57 -7.50 2.03
CA ILE A 149 -0.19 -8.23 1.03
C ILE A 149 0.23 -9.70 1.00
N ARG A 150 -0.70 -10.59 0.69
CA ARG A 150 -0.46 -12.02 0.59
C ARG A 150 -0.28 -12.44 -0.85
N TYR A 151 0.65 -13.36 -1.05
CA TYR A 151 0.97 -13.90 -2.37
C TYR A 151 1.05 -15.41 -2.30
N GLN A 152 0.44 -16.09 -3.27
CA GLN A 152 0.45 -17.54 -3.35
C GLN A 152 0.72 -18.01 -4.77
N ASN A 153 1.73 -18.88 -4.92
CA ASN A 153 2.00 -19.59 -6.16
C ASN A 153 2.43 -21.04 -5.86
N PRO A 154 1.75 -22.06 -6.42
CA PRO A 154 0.60 -21.96 -7.33
C PRO A 154 -0.65 -21.35 -6.67
N GLY A 155 -1.37 -20.49 -7.41
CA GLY A 155 -2.62 -19.89 -6.98
C GLY A 155 -3.73 -20.93 -6.76
N GLU A 156 -4.61 -20.67 -5.81
CA GLU A 156 -5.81 -21.45 -5.54
C GLU A 156 -7.02 -20.94 -6.31
N MET A 157 -7.12 -19.62 -6.51
CA MET A 157 -8.24 -18.93 -7.14
C MET A 157 -8.02 -18.78 -8.64
N ASN A 158 -6.82 -18.36 -9.07
CA ASN A 158 -6.48 -18.27 -10.48
C ASN A 158 -6.02 -19.63 -11.04
N PRO A 159 -6.64 -20.13 -12.12
CA PRO A 159 -6.31 -21.44 -12.68
C PRO A 159 -5.01 -21.43 -13.49
N GLY A 160 -4.29 -22.56 -13.53
CA GLY A 160 -3.26 -22.83 -14.55
C GLY A 160 -1.85 -22.30 -14.24
N ASP A 161 -1.27 -22.72 -13.11
CA ASP A 161 0.08 -22.33 -12.64
C ASP A 161 0.27 -20.81 -12.49
N ASP A 162 -0.84 -20.08 -12.40
CA ASP A 162 -0.86 -18.64 -12.13
C ASP A 162 -0.75 -18.38 -10.61
N PHE A 163 -0.74 -17.12 -10.20
CA PHE A 163 -0.62 -16.72 -8.80
C PHE A 163 -1.87 -16.02 -8.27
N ASP A 164 -2.05 -16.08 -6.96
CA ASP A 164 -3.01 -15.26 -6.26
C ASP A 164 -2.30 -14.15 -5.48
N LEU A 165 -2.89 -12.96 -5.51
CA LEU A 165 -2.39 -11.78 -4.83
C LEU A 165 -3.57 -11.05 -4.20
N TRP A 166 -3.49 -10.79 -2.89
CA TRP A 166 -4.55 -10.08 -2.19
C TRP A 166 -4.06 -9.22 -1.02
N SER A 167 -4.87 -8.23 -0.67
CA SER A 167 -4.78 -7.44 0.56
C SER A 167 -6.06 -7.64 1.34
N TYR A 168 -5.93 -7.87 2.65
CA TYR A 168 -7.05 -7.96 3.60
C TYR A 168 -7.72 -6.60 3.92
N GLY A 169 -7.37 -5.56 3.16
CA GLY A 169 -7.91 -4.24 3.41
C GLY A 169 -7.62 -3.70 4.83
N PRO A 170 -8.45 -2.76 5.31
CA PRO A 170 -8.32 -2.18 6.65
C PRO A 170 -8.77 -3.09 7.80
N ASP A 171 -9.59 -4.11 7.56
CA ASP A 171 -10.14 -4.94 8.63
C ASP A 171 -9.26 -6.14 9.03
N LEU A 172 -8.32 -6.54 8.16
CA LEU A 172 -7.40 -7.66 8.34
C LEU A 172 -8.11 -9.03 8.41
N GLU A 173 -9.33 -9.12 7.91
CA GLU A 173 -10.13 -10.34 7.85
C GLU A 173 -10.31 -10.77 6.38
N GLY A 174 -10.77 -12.00 6.13
CA GLY A 174 -11.10 -12.47 4.78
C GLY A 174 -10.05 -13.37 4.11
N GLY A 175 -9.79 -13.14 2.82
CA GLY A 175 -8.90 -13.92 1.97
C GLY A 175 -9.59 -15.01 1.12
N PRO A 176 -8.81 -15.84 0.40
CA PRO A 176 -9.33 -16.77 -0.62
C PRO A 176 -10.41 -17.76 -0.14
N ARG A 177 -10.41 -18.08 1.16
CA ARG A 177 -11.35 -19.04 1.79
C ARG A 177 -12.36 -18.38 2.74
N GLY A 178 -12.39 -17.04 2.81
CA GLY A 178 -13.34 -16.29 3.62
C GLY A 178 -14.76 -16.27 3.02
N SER A 179 -15.76 -15.90 3.82
CA SER A 179 -17.12 -15.65 3.31
C SER A 179 -17.23 -14.24 2.74
N GLU A 180 -18.21 -13.98 1.88
CA GLU A 180 -18.43 -12.66 1.24
C GLU A 180 -18.45 -11.49 2.25
N ASP A 181 -19.01 -11.70 3.45
CA ASP A 181 -19.06 -10.67 4.49
C ASP A 181 -17.67 -10.29 5.04
N TYR A 182 -16.74 -11.24 5.11
CA TYR A 182 -15.37 -11.03 5.57
C TYR A 182 -14.44 -10.56 4.45
N ASN A 183 -14.80 -10.78 3.19
CA ASN A 183 -14.00 -10.37 2.03
C ASN A 183 -14.49 -9.04 1.44
N ALA A 184 -15.32 -8.29 2.16
CA ALA A 184 -16.06 -7.16 1.60
C ALA A 184 -15.15 -5.97 1.23
N ASP A 185 -13.99 -5.85 1.88
CA ASP A 185 -12.97 -4.83 1.64
C ASP A 185 -11.63 -5.40 1.14
N ASP A 186 -11.57 -6.73 0.92
CA ASP A 186 -10.46 -7.40 0.26
C ASP A 186 -10.22 -6.79 -1.13
N ILE A 187 -8.94 -6.71 -1.50
CA ILE A 187 -8.54 -6.34 -2.84
C ILE A 187 -7.70 -7.47 -3.40
N THR A 188 -8.16 -8.06 -4.50
CA THR A 188 -7.67 -9.31 -5.07
C THR A 188 -7.26 -9.12 -6.53
N ASN A 189 -6.51 -10.08 -7.07
CA ASN A 189 -6.21 -10.15 -8.51
C ASN A 189 -7.18 -11.04 -9.31
N TRP A 190 -8.17 -11.66 -8.66
CA TRP A 190 -9.26 -12.42 -9.28
C TRP A 190 -10.61 -11.68 -9.15
#